data_AF-A0A2N9L7B1-F1
#
_entry.id   AF-A0A2N9L7B1-F1
#
_cell.length_a   1.000
_cell.length_b   1.000
_cell.length_c   1.000
_cell.angle_alpha   90.00
_cell.angle_beta   90.00
_cell.angle_gamma   90.00
#
_symmetry.space_group_name_H-M   'P 1'
#
loop_
_entity.id
_entity.type
_entity.pdbx_description
1 polymer ?
#
loop_
_entity_poly.entity_id
_entity_poly.type
_entity_poly.pdbx_seq_one_letter_code
_entity_poly.pdbx_strand_id
1 'polypeptide(L)'
;MEGHGVPLMKRVLKWVAIAAGSVVLLAFVGVFGASAYYSSERGQGCASCHEMRSYVIEAHDSPHRAMGCVECHDAGLPAKLRHTWVHLTRTWPETIRLREVDVLKATSNCRRCHQQEYASWQAGPHSATYEEIFTHPKQDSPRPLMEDCLRCHGMYFGGSIRDLVQPQNTNGPWHLVDAGLANQPTMPCGACHWIHREGTPETKPAVRISVTGAAVPVSLAFYDRRERMHFAAASLTIPQLYDGPKAVHVSQDPRQGICYQCHAPREPDAASAAAANTWGLQVGSGDDRTPRGVHEGLSCFSCHNGHTQSARASCKTCHPQMSHCGIDVEKMDTTYFSATSAHNIHWVKCADCHQHGIPTKKAQAPASLVVPGNQKPNSTPPPGDSHSPRRSLQSLRTRKSTAQRCAALPSPC
;
A
#
# COMPACT_ATOMS: atom_id res chain seq x y z
N MET A 1 30.02 78.28 -16.14
CA MET A 1 29.22 77.08 -16.47
C MET A 1 30.15 75.88 -16.41
N GLU A 2 30.44 75.38 -15.21
CA GLU A 2 31.30 74.20 -15.02
C GLU A 2 30.47 72.94 -15.27
N GLY A 3 30.62 72.39 -16.47
CA GLY A 3 30.01 71.12 -16.83
C GLY A 3 30.77 69.97 -16.17
N HIS A 4 30.28 69.51 -15.01
CA HIS A 4 30.70 68.24 -14.42
C HIS A 4 30.30 67.08 -15.34
N GLY A 5 31.19 66.75 -16.29
CA GLY A 5 31.12 65.54 -17.07
C GLY A 5 31.23 64.33 -16.15
N VAL A 6 30.09 63.73 -15.80
CA VAL A 6 30.08 62.42 -15.11
C VAL A 6 30.91 61.47 -15.98
N PRO A 7 32.01 60.88 -15.46
CA PRO A 7 32.93 60.11 -16.27
C PRO A 7 32.18 58.97 -16.94
N LEU A 8 32.42 58.76 -18.24
CA LEU A 8 31.78 57.76 -19.11
C LEU A 8 31.65 56.38 -18.41
N MET A 9 32.66 56.02 -17.62
CA MET A 9 32.72 54.81 -16.81
C MET A 9 31.60 54.70 -15.76
N LYS A 10 31.20 55.80 -15.10
CA LYS A 10 30.05 55.80 -14.16
C LYS A 10 28.71 55.61 -14.88
N ARG A 11 28.59 56.04 -16.15
CA ARG A 11 27.38 55.82 -16.95
C ARG A 11 27.29 54.36 -17.41
N VAL A 12 28.40 53.78 -17.88
CA VAL A 12 28.46 52.36 -18.25
C VAL A 12 28.16 51.47 -17.06
N LEU A 13 28.76 51.73 -15.89
CA LEU A 13 28.53 50.94 -14.68
C LEU A 13 27.06 50.96 -14.22
N LYS A 14 26.38 52.12 -14.35
CA LYS A 14 24.94 52.23 -14.06
C LYS A 14 24.10 51.38 -15.01
N TRP A 15 24.37 51.42 -16.31
CA TRP A 15 23.64 50.61 -17.29
C TRP A 15 23.86 49.11 -17.09
N VAL A 16 25.10 48.69 -16.79
CA VAL A 16 25.41 47.30 -16.44
C VAL A 16 24.66 46.86 -15.18
N ALA A 17 24.63 47.69 -14.13
CA ALA A 17 23.91 47.39 -12.91
C ALA A 17 22.39 47.29 -13.14
N ILE A 18 21.81 48.17 -13.96
CA ILE A 18 20.40 48.10 -14.35
C ILE A 18 20.12 46.83 -15.14
N ALA A 19 20.93 46.51 -16.14
CA ALA A 19 20.76 45.30 -16.96
C ALA A 19 20.86 44.03 -16.10
N ALA A 20 21.87 43.94 -15.23
CA ALA A 20 22.02 42.83 -14.28
C ALA A 20 20.81 42.73 -13.33
N GLY A 21 20.36 43.86 -12.78
CA GLY A 21 19.18 43.91 -11.92
C GLY A 21 17.90 43.47 -12.64
N SER A 22 17.71 43.89 -13.89
CA SER A 22 16.57 43.48 -14.73
C SER A 22 16.59 41.99 -15.06
N VAL A 23 17.77 41.41 -15.37
CA VAL A 23 17.90 39.97 -15.61
C VAL A 23 17.56 39.17 -14.36
N VAL A 24 18.06 39.59 -13.19
CA VAL A 24 17.73 38.94 -11.91
C VAL A 24 16.24 39.04 -11.61
N LEU A 25 15.64 40.21 -11.82
CA LEU A 25 14.20 40.41 -11.60
C LEU A 25 13.37 39.53 -12.54
N LEU A 26 13.71 39.46 -13.83
CA LEU A 26 13.02 38.60 -14.80
C LEU A 26 13.17 37.13 -14.45
N ALA A 27 14.36 36.68 -14.04
CA ALA A 27 14.57 35.31 -13.58
C ALA A 27 13.72 35.01 -12.33
N PHE A 28 13.66 35.92 -11.38
CA PHE A 28 12.86 35.78 -10.17
C PHE A 28 11.36 35.71 -10.49
N VAL A 29 10.84 36.68 -11.25
CA VAL A 29 9.42 36.70 -11.66
C VAL A 29 9.06 35.49 -12.51
N GLY A 30 9.94 35.07 -13.43
CA GLY A 30 9.74 33.89 -14.25
C GLY A 30 9.65 32.61 -13.41
N VAL A 31 10.59 32.39 -12.49
CA VAL A 31 10.61 31.19 -11.64
C VAL A 31 9.44 31.19 -10.66
N PHE A 32 9.17 32.30 -9.97
CA PHE A 32 8.07 32.37 -9.00
C PHE A 32 6.69 32.38 -9.67
N GLY A 33 6.55 33.07 -10.80
CA GLY A 33 5.32 33.10 -11.60
C GLY A 33 4.99 31.71 -12.17
N ALA A 34 5.97 31.03 -12.76
CA ALA A 34 5.80 29.65 -13.19
C ALA A 34 5.50 28.73 -12.00
N SER A 35 6.16 28.93 -10.86
CA SER A 35 5.89 28.14 -9.68
C SER A 35 4.46 28.30 -9.20
N ALA A 36 3.97 29.54 -9.07
CA ALA A 36 2.60 29.84 -8.68
C ALA A 36 1.58 29.31 -9.69
N TYR A 37 1.88 29.38 -11.00
CA TYR A 37 1.03 28.83 -12.05
C TYR A 37 0.89 27.31 -11.98
N TYR A 38 2.00 26.57 -11.86
CA TYR A 38 1.98 25.11 -11.75
C TYR A 38 1.54 24.59 -10.38
N SER A 39 1.55 25.45 -9.35
CA SER A 39 0.97 25.15 -8.04
C SER A 39 -0.43 25.74 -7.84
N SER A 40 -1.03 26.33 -8.89
CA SER A 40 -2.36 26.93 -8.81
C SER A 40 -3.46 25.87 -8.66
N GLU A 41 -4.61 26.33 -8.18
CA GLU A 41 -5.72 25.50 -7.71
C GLU A 41 -6.00 24.27 -8.60
N ARG A 42 -6.04 23.10 -7.96
CA ARG A 42 -6.51 21.84 -8.56
C ARG A 42 -5.81 21.42 -9.87
N GLY A 43 -4.63 21.95 -10.19
CA GLY A 43 -3.83 21.47 -11.31
C GLY A 43 -4.13 22.13 -12.67
N GLN A 44 -4.75 23.31 -12.70
CA GLN A 44 -5.02 24.00 -13.98
C GLN A 44 -3.77 24.25 -14.82
N GLY A 45 -2.63 24.57 -14.18
CA GLY A 45 -1.37 24.72 -14.88
C GLY A 45 -0.84 23.41 -15.50
N CYS A 46 -1.21 22.26 -14.94
CA CYS A 46 -0.93 20.96 -15.55
C CYS A 46 -1.92 20.68 -16.69
N ALA A 47 -3.20 21.02 -16.51
CA ALA A 47 -4.27 20.77 -17.49
C ALA A 47 -4.11 21.55 -18.81
N SER A 48 -3.34 22.64 -18.79
CA SER A 48 -3.03 23.44 -20.00
C SER A 48 -2.04 22.73 -20.92
N CYS A 49 -1.25 21.80 -20.40
CA CYS A 49 -0.40 20.91 -21.20
C CYS A 49 -1.23 19.78 -21.81
N HIS A 50 -1.13 19.59 -23.12
CA HIS A 50 -1.89 18.55 -23.83
C HIS A 50 -1.52 17.14 -23.35
N GLU A 51 -0.25 16.91 -23.01
CA GLU A 51 0.28 15.63 -22.56
C GLU A 51 -0.20 15.26 -21.13
N MET A 52 -0.61 16.25 -20.34
CA MET A 52 -1.10 16.03 -18.97
C MET A 52 -2.62 15.99 -18.87
N ARG A 53 -3.34 16.43 -19.91
CA ARG A 53 -4.81 16.62 -19.87
C ARG A 53 -5.55 15.35 -19.43
N SER A 54 -5.23 14.18 -20.00
CA SER A 54 -5.89 12.92 -19.65
C SER A 54 -5.68 12.56 -18.18
N TYR A 55 -4.45 12.66 -17.68
CA TYR A 55 -4.12 12.37 -16.28
C TYR A 55 -4.82 13.32 -15.29
N VAL A 56 -4.98 14.59 -15.67
CA VAL A 56 -5.71 15.56 -14.84
C VAL A 56 -7.20 15.23 -14.80
N ILE A 57 -7.80 14.83 -15.93
CA ILE A 57 -9.19 14.35 -15.98
C ILE A 57 -9.36 13.14 -15.07
N GLU A 58 -8.52 12.11 -15.21
CA GLU A 58 -8.56 10.90 -14.37
C GLU A 58 -8.42 11.23 -12.87
N ALA A 59 -7.54 12.16 -12.51
CA ALA A 59 -7.40 12.60 -11.13
C ALA A 59 -8.67 13.32 -10.63
N HIS A 60 -9.33 14.13 -11.46
CA HIS A 60 -10.58 14.80 -11.12
C HIS A 60 -11.82 13.90 -11.12
N ASP A 61 -11.73 12.73 -11.74
CA ASP A 61 -12.78 11.71 -11.68
C ASP A 61 -12.53 10.66 -10.59
N SER A 62 -11.44 10.82 -9.83
CA SER A 62 -11.07 9.91 -8.74
C SER A 62 -11.74 10.25 -7.40
N PRO A 63 -11.67 9.33 -6.42
CA PRO A 63 -12.02 9.62 -5.03
C PRO A 63 -11.20 10.78 -4.41
N HIS A 64 -10.02 11.09 -4.96
CA HIS A 64 -9.14 12.17 -4.49
C HIS A 64 -9.32 13.49 -5.25
N ARG A 65 -10.36 13.64 -6.09
CA ARG A 65 -10.56 14.82 -6.96
C ARG A 65 -10.56 16.20 -6.30
N ALA A 66 -10.79 16.25 -4.99
CA ALA A 66 -10.78 17.49 -4.22
C ALA A 66 -9.36 17.97 -3.88
N MET A 67 -8.35 17.09 -3.99
CA MET A 67 -6.95 17.36 -3.68
C MET A 67 -6.24 18.05 -4.85
N GLY A 68 -5.33 18.98 -4.56
CA GLY A 68 -4.41 19.54 -5.55
C GLY A 68 -3.30 18.55 -5.92
N CYS A 69 -2.86 18.55 -7.19
CA CYS A 69 -1.84 17.63 -7.68
C CYS A 69 -0.54 17.68 -6.85
N VAL A 70 -0.12 18.88 -6.45
CA VAL A 70 1.12 19.12 -5.70
C VAL A 70 1.04 18.73 -4.21
N GLU A 71 -0.15 18.35 -3.73
CA GLU A 71 -0.31 17.77 -2.39
C GLU A 71 0.20 16.33 -2.36
N CYS A 72 0.14 15.63 -3.50
CA CYS A 72 0.60 14.26 -3.67
C CYS A 72 1.93 14.18 -4.44
N HIS A 73 2.09 14.99 -5.50
CA HIS A 73 3.26 14.98 -6.38
C HIS A 73 4.24 16.11 -6.08
N ASP A 74 5.53 15.83 -6.24
CA ASP A 74 6.56 16.86 -6.14
C ASP A 74 6.68 17.67 -7.43
N ALA A 75 6.39 18.97 -7.33
CA ALA A 75 6.58 19.94 -8.41
C ALA A 75 7.63 21.02 -8.05
N GLY A 76 8.64 20.64 -7.25
CA GLY A 76 9.77 21.50 -6.94
C GLY A 76 10.59 21.92 -8.17
N LEU A 77 11.51 22.87 -7.97
CA LEU A 77 12.36 23.41 -9.04
C LEU A 77 13.12 22.33 -9.85
N PRO A 78 13.70 21.26 -9.24
CA PRO A 78 14.37 20.22 -10.02
C PRO A 78 13.43 19.46 -10.96
N ALA A 79 12.19 19.19 -10.54
CA ALA A 79 11.20 18.53 -11.38
C ALA A 79 10.79 19.43 -12.55
N LYS A 80 10.59 20.73 -12.29
CA LYS A 80 10.29 21.75 -13.30
C LYS A 80 11.41 21.88 -14.34
N LEU A 81 12.65 22.05 -13.90
CA LEU A 81 13.81 22.18 -14.79
C LEU A 81 13.99 20.95 -15.67
N ARG A 82 13.81 19.75 -15.10
CA ARG A 82 13.84 18.49 -15.86
C ARG A 82 12.76 18.46 -16.94
N HIS A 83 11.54 18.87 -16.61
CA HIS A 83 10.44 18.90 -17.55
C HIS A 83 10.67 19.93 -18.68
N THR A 84 11.19 21.12 -18.34
CA THR A 84 11.61 22.12 -19.34
C THR A 84 12.71 21.57 -20.24
N TRP A 85 13.69 20.88 -19.67
CA TRP A 85 14.79 20.28 -20.42
C TRP A 85 14.29 19.27 -21.45
N VAL A 86 13.41 18.33 -21.04
CA VAL A 86 12.80 17.34 -21.93
C VAL A 86 12.10 17.97 -23.13
N HIS A 87 11.39 19.09 -22.91
CA HIS A 87 10.74 19.84 -23.98
C HIS A 87 11.73 20.58 -24.89
N LEU A 88 12.78 21.16 -24.31
CA LEU A 88 13.82 21.87 -25.05
C LEU A 88 14.64 20.91 -25.93
N THR A 89 14.98 19.74 -25.41
CA THR A 89 15.77 18.71 -26.11
C THR A 89 14.93 17.80 -26.99
N ARG A 90 13.59 17.91 -26.92
CA ARG A 90 12.65 17.04 -27.64
C ARG A 90 12.79 15.55 -27.33
N THR A 91 13.20 15.23 -26.09
CA THR A 91 13.41 13.85 -25.63
C THR A 91 12.23 13.40 -24.76
N TRP A 92 11.01 13.65 -25.22
CA TRP A 92 9.80 13.24 -24.48
C TRP A 92 9.59 11.73 -24.59
N PRO A 93 9.17 11.06 -23.50
CA PRO A 93 8.76 9.67 -23.57
C PRO A 93 7.40 9.56 -24.25
N GLU A 94 7.13 8.43 -24.92
CA GLU A 94 5.81 8.12 -25.49
C GLU A 94 4.72 8.01 -24.42
N THR A 95 5.10 7.68 -23.17
CA THR A 95 4.18 7.57 -22.03
C THR A 95 4.75 8.31 -20.83
N ILE A 96 3.96 9.21 -20.24
CA ILE A 96 4.34 9.88 -18.99
C ILE A 96 4.17 8.89 -17.85
N ARG A 97 5.26 8.69 -17.10
CA ARG A 97 5.30 7.77 -15.96
C ARG A 97 5.97 8.46 -14.78
N LEU A 98 5.51 8.10 -13.58
CA LEU A 98 6.19 8.48 -12.36
C LEU A 98 7.49 7.66 -12.24
N ARG A 99 8.55 8.32 -11.79
CA ARG A 99 9.77 7.61 -11.39
C ARG A 99 9.54 7.01 -10.00
N GLU A 100 10.30 5.98 -9.68
CA GLU A 100 10.29 5.37 -8.35
C GLU A 100 10.38 6.40 -7.22
N VAL A 101 11.35 7.31 -7.29
CA VAL A 101 11.53 8.37 -6.27
C VAL A 101 10.28 9.25 -6.12
N ASP A 102 9.53 9.46 -7.21
CA ASP A 102 8.31 10.26 -7.17
C ASP A 102 7.15 9.45 -6.54
N VAL A 103 7.08 8.14 -6.78
CA VAL A 103 6.11 7.21 -6.15
C VAL A 103 6.37 7.05 -4.64
N LEU A 104 7.63 6.91 -4.25
CA LEU A 104 8.02 6.80 -2.84
C LEU A 104 7.73 8.11 -2.08
N LYS A 105 8.00 9.25 -2.72
CA LYS A 105 7.64 10.56 -2.15
C LYS A 105 6.12 10.71 -2.02
N ALA A 106 5.35 10.31 -3.03
CA ALA A 106 3.89 10.31 -2.96
C ALA A 106 3.36 9.40 -1.84
N THR A 107 3.95 8.22 -1.64
CA THR A 107 3.62 7.29 -0.55
C THR A 107 3.77 7.97 0.82
N SER A 108 4.85 8.73 1.02
CA SER A 108 5.05 9.50 2.27
C SER A 108 4.05 10.65 2.45
N ASN A 109 3.44 11.15 1.36
CA ASN A 109 2.43 12.20 1.43
C ASN A 109 1.06 11.65 1.84
N CYS A 110 0.78 10.37 1.56
CA CYS A 110 -0.46 9.70 1.98
C CYS A 110 -0.71 9.86 3.48
N ARG A 111 0.35 9.79 4.31
CA ARG A 111 0.25 9.90 5.79
C ARG A 111 -0.34 11.22 6.28
N ARG A 112 -0.40 12.28 5.48
CA ARG A 112 -0.99 13.56 5.91
C ARG A 112 -2.48 13.41 6.20
N CYS A 113 -3.17 12.58 5.40
CA CYS A 113 -4.60 12.31 5.52
C CYS A 113 -4.88 10.88 6.00
N HIS A 114 -4.12 9.89 5.50
CA HIS A 114 -4.24 8.46 5.83
C HIS A 114 -3.24 8.05 6.92
N GLN A 115 -3.33 8.70 8.08
CA GLN A 115 -2.36 8.51 9.17
C GLN A 115 -2.38 7.07 9.70
N GLN A 116 -3.57 6.50 9.90
CA GLN A 116 -3.73 5.17 10.48
C GLN A 116 -3.35 4.07 9.49
N GLU A 117 -3.75 4.20 8.23
CA GLU A 117 -3.41 3.26 7.16
C GLU A 117 -1.91 3.25 6.91
N TYR A 118 -1.29 4.44 6.85
CA TYR A 118 0.16 4.55 6.68
C TYR A 118 0.91 3.94 7.87
N ALA A 119 0.53 4.26 9.11
CA ALA A 119 1.16 3.67 10.29
C ALA A 119 0.98 2.15 10.35
N SER A 120 -0.19 1.67 9.93
CA SER A 120 -0.50 0.24 9.85
C SER A 120 0.36 -0.47 8.80
N TRP A 121 0.47 0.11 7.60
CA TRP A 121 1.35 -0.39 6.54
C TRP A 121 2.81 -0.40 6.98
N GLN A 122 3.28 0.69 7.59
CA GLN A 122 4.66 0.84 8.08
C GLN A 122 5.01 -0.14 9.21
N ALA A 123 4.03 -0.55 10.01
CA ALA A 123 4.22 -1.56 11.05
C ALA A 123 4.06 -3.00 10.53
N GLY A 124 3.59 -3.16 9.28
CA GLY A 124 3.33 -4.44 8.66
C GLY A 124 4.50 -4.94 7.81
N PRO A 125 4.47 -6.21 7.36
CA PRO A 125 5.53 -6.79 6.54
C PRO A 125 5.62 -6.20 5.14
N HIS A 126 4.59 -5.51 4.65
CA HIS A 126 4.59 -4.90 3.31
C HIS A 126 5.30 -3.55 3.25
N SER A 127 5.77 -3.00 4.38
CA SER A 127 6.73 -1.89 4.34
C SER A 127 8.18 -2.34 4.25
N ALA A 128 8.43 -3.64 4.02
CA ALA A 128 9.76 -4.21 3.99
C ALA A 128 10.66 -3.47 2.98
N THR A 129 11.89 -3.22 3.41
CA THR A 129 12.84 -2.42 2.65
C THR A 129 13.63 -3.26 1.65
N TYR A 130 14.35 -2.59 0.74
CA TYR A 130 15.23 -3.29 -0.19
C TYR A 130 16.31 -4.10 0.53
N GLU A 131 16.86 -3.59 1.63
CA GLU A 131 17.87 -4.32 2.42
C GLU A 131 17.26 -5.58 3.06
N GLU A 132 16.10 -5.46 3.70
CA GLU A 132 15.40 -6.60 4.32
C GLU A 132 15.04 -7.70 3.30
N ILE A 133 14.77 -7.32 2.05
CA ILE A 133 14.30 -8.24 1.01
C ILE A 133 15.39 -8.74 0.05
N PHE A 134 16.54 -8.07 -0.08
CA PHE A 134 17.56 -8.48 -1.07
C PHE A 134 18.92 -8.78 -0.48
N THR A 135 19.17 -8.45 0.79
CA THR A 135 20.48 -8.69 1.44
C THR A 135 20.36 -9.54 2.69
N HIS A 136 19.19 -10.13 2.96
CA HIS A 136 19.01 -10.96 4.15
C HIS A 136 19.71 -12.31 3.97
N PRO A 137 20.60 -12.77 4.88
CA PRO A 137 21.39 -13.99 4.68
C PRO A 137 20.57 -15.28 4.44
N LYS A 138 19.36 -15.38 5.02
CA LYS A 138 18.42 -16.48 4.73
C LYS A 138 18.00 -16.58 3.25
N GLN A 139 18.26 -15.55 2.46
CA GLN A 139 17.97 -15.51 1.04
C GLN A 139 19.13 -15.99 0.18
N ASP A 140 20.31 -16.21 0.77
CA ASP A 140 21.44 -16.88 0.14
C ASP A 140 20.98 -18.30 -0.23
N SER A 141 20.46 -18.38 -1.44
CA SER A 141 19.65 -19.48 -1.93
C SER A 141 20.42 -20.21 -3.01
N PRO A 142 20.21 -21.53 -3.17
CA PRO A 142 20.71 -22.26 -4.34
C PRO A 142 20.14 -21.73 -5.66
N ARG A 143 19.15 -20.82 -5.63
CA ARG A 143 18.65 -20.11 -6.80
C ARG A 143 19.17 -18.66 -6.79
N PRO A 144 19.77 -18.18 -7.89
CA PRO A 144 20.18 -16.78 -8.00
C PRO A 144 18.94 -15.87 -8.00
N LEU A 145 19.12 -14.63 -7.57
CA LEU A 145 18.11 -13.59 -7.78
C LEU A 145 17.86 -13.40 -9.28
N MET A 146 16.61 -13.08 -9.60
CA MET A 146 16.14 -12.96 -10.98
C MET A 146 15.30 -11.70 -11.15
N GLU A 147 15.14 -11.25 -12.39
CA GLU A 147 14.32 -10.08 -12.71
C GLU A 147 12.88 -10.19 -12.18
N ASP A 148 12.37 -11.41 -12.09
CA ASP A 148 11.00 -11.66 -11.61
C ASP A 148 10.81 -11.35 -10.12
N CYS A 149 11.90 -11.24 -9.33
CA CYS A 149 11.82 -10.73 -7.96
C CYS A 149 11.24 -9.31 -7.92
N LEU A 150 11.56 -8.48 -8.93
CA LEU A 150 11.07 -7.10 -9.04
C LEU A 150 9.59 -7.01 -9.42
N ARG A 151 8.94 -8.13 -9.81
CA ARG A 151 7.50 -8.16 -10.05
C ARG A 151 6.71 -7.87 -8.77
N CYS A 152 7.27 -8.19 -7.62
CA CYS A 152 6.63 -8.04 -6.31
C CYS A 152 7.46 -7.14 -5.38
N HIS A 153 8.79 -7.23 -5.42
CA HIS A 153 9.70 -6.56 -4.51
C HIS A 153 10.52 -5.49 -5.24
N GLY A 154 9.92 -4.33 -5.50
CA GLY A 154 10.54 -3.28 -6.34
C GLY A 154 9.78 -3.05 -7.63
N MET A 155 8.45 -3.06 -7.56
CA MET A 155 7.54 -2.95 -8.71
C MET A 155 7.73 -1.65 -9.49
N TYR A 156 8.20 -0.59 -8.81
CA TYR A 156 8.52 0.70 -9.40
C TYR A 156 10.01 0.90 -9.69
N PHE A 157 10.87 -0.06 -9.32
CA PHE A 157 12.31 0.01 -9.57
C PHE A 157 12.57 0.01 -11.08
N GLY A 158 13.21 1.09 -11.54
CA GLY A 158 13.42 1.36 -12.96
C GLY A 158 14.53 0.52 -13.61
N GLY A 159 15.42 -0.04 -12.80
CA GLY A 159 16.55 -0.85 -13.25
C GLY A 159 16.25 -2.36 -13.33
N SER A 160 17.30 -3.12 -13.58
CA SER A 160 17.32 -4.58 -13.57
C SER A 160 17.87 -5.11 -12.23
N ILE A 161 17.70 -6.41 -11.93
CA ILE A 161 18.10 -6.95 -10.61
C ILE A 161 19.59 -6.76 -10.31
N ARG A 162 20.44 -6.75 -11.35
CA ARG A 162 21.90 -6.48 -11.22
C ARG A 162 22.24 -5.03 -10.86
N ASP A 163 21.34 -4.09 -11.19
CA ASP A 163 21.47 -2.67 -10.85
C ASP A 163 21.02 -2.42 -9.41
N LEU A 164 20.27 -3.36 -8.83
CA LEU A 164 19.79 -3.30 -7.46
C LEU A 164 20.75 -3.96 -6.48
N VAL A 165 21.18 -5.20 -6.77
CA VAL A 165 21.95 -6.00 -5.81
C VAL A 165 23.05 -6.82 -6.49
N GLN A 166 24.19 -6.96 -5.82
CA GLN A 166 25.36 -7.71 -6.28
C GLN A 166 26.03 -8.45 -5.11
N PRO A 167 26.79 -9.54 -5.37
CA PRO A 167 26.90 -10.24 -6.64
C PRO A 167 25.64 -11.06 -6.96
N GLN A 168 25.30 -11.22 -8.24
CA GLN A 168 24.19 -12.06 -8.70
C GLN A 168 24.63 -13.53 -8.79
N ASN A 169 24.93 -14.14 -7.64
CA ASN A 169 25.36 -15.53 -7.52
C ASN A 169 24.54 -16.27 -6.43
N THR A 170 24.82 -17.55 -6.19
CA THR A 170 24.11 -18.38 -5.19
C THR A 170 24.80 -18.44 -3.82
N ASN A 171 25.87 -17.67 -3.62
CA ASN A 171 26.78 -17.86 -2.48
C ASN A 171 26.75 -16.72 -1.47
N GLY A 172 26.18 -15.56 -1.83
CA GLY A 172 26.18 -14.38 -0.97
C GLY A 172 27.59 -13.93 -0.57
N PRO A 173 27.70 -13.02 0.41
CA PRO A 173 26.62 -12.13 0.84
C PRO A 173 26.27 -11.15 -0.29
N TRP A 174 24.99 -10.98 -0.54
CA TRP A 174 24.49 -9.96 -1.46
C TRP A 174 24.43 -8.59 -0.78
N HIS A 175 24.72 -7.53 -1.53
CA HIS A 175 24.67 -6.14 -1.08
C HIS A 175 24.01 -5.26 -2.14
N LEU A 176 23.32 -4.22 -1.70
CA LEU A 176 22.73 -3.25 -2.60
C LEU A 176 23.83 -2.46 -3.31
N VAL A 177 23.66 -2.25 -4.62
CA VAL A 177 24.58 -1.44 -5.43
C VAL A 177 24.53 0.03 -5.00
N ASP A 178 23.33 0.52 -4.70
CA ASP A 178 23.10 1.85 -4.13
C ASP A 178 22.62 1.73 -2.67
N ALA A 179 23.47 2.11 -1.73
CA ALA A 179 23.14 2.15 -0.31
C ALA A 179 21.98 3.11 0.01
N GLY A 180 21.69 4.08 -0.87
CA GLY A 180 20.54 4.97 -0.75
C GLY A 180 19.18 4.27 -0.84
N LEU A 181 19.14 3.05 -1.38
CA LEU A 181 17.93 2.24 -1.49
C LEU A 181 17.61 1.44 -0.21
N ALA A 182 18.59 1.26 0.69
CA ALA A 182 18.50 0.31 1.81
C ALA A 182 17.24 0.46 2.65
N ASN A 183 16.85 1.69 2.97
CA ASN A 183 15.68 2.01 3.80
C ASN A 183 14.42 2.35 3.00
N GLN A 184 14.45 2.20 1.68
CA GLN A 184 13.29 2.48 0.83
C GLN A 184 12.38 1.25 0.78
N PRO A 185 11.05 1.43 0.86
CA PRO A 185 10.11 0.31 0.82
C PRO A 185 10.04 -0.28 -0.59
N THR A 186 9.99 -1.61 -0.68
CA THR A 186 9.87 -2.33 -1.96
C THR A 186 8.43 -2.36 -2.50
N MET A 187 7.44 -2.16 -1.62
CA MET A 187 6.01 -2.24 -1.90
C MET A 187 5.29 -0.97 -1.39
N PRO A 188 5.41 0.17 -2.09
CA PRO A 188 4.69 1.40 -1.74
C PRO A 188 3.17 1.23 -1.87
N CYS A 189 2.37 2.18 -1.35
CA CYS A 189 0.90 2.11 -1.42
C CYS A 189 0.38 1.89 -2.86
N GLY A 190 1.06 2.45 -3.85
CA GLY A 190 0.73 2.29 -5.27
C GLY A 190 0.83 0.84 -5.78
N ALA A 191 1.53 -0.06 -5.09
CA ALA A 191 1.60 -1.47 -5.44
C ALA A 191 0.21 -2.14 -5.43
N CYS A 192 -0.65 -1.74 -4.48
CA CYS A 192 -1.98 -2.30 -4.26
C CYS A 192 -3.12 -1.29 -4.48
N HIS A 193 -2.81 -0.01 -4.74
CA HIS A 193 -3.79 1.04 -4.93
C HIS A 193 -3.57 1.83 -6.22
N TRP A 194 -4.63 1.93 -7.02
CA TRP A 194 -4.72 2.85 -8.16
C TRP A 194 -5.35 4.16 -7.71
N ILE A 195 -4.51 5.19 -7.56
CA ILE A 195 -4.89 6.49 -6.97
C ILE A 195 -5.77 7.31 -7.91
N HIS A 196 -5.40 7.42 -9.19
CA HIS A 196 -6.14 8.15 -10.23
C HIS A 196 -7.10 7.24 -11.00
N ARG A 197 -7.85 6.40 -10.29
CA ARG A 197 -8.89 5.60 -10.93
C ARG A 197 -10.20 6.37 -10.91
N GLU A 198 -10.90 6.41 -12.04
CA GLU A 198 -12.27 6.88 -12.10
C GLU A 198 -13.14 6.15 -11.06
N GLY A 199 -13.90 6.92 -10.30
CA GLY A 199 -14.81 6.38 -9.30
C GLY A 199 -15.49 7.45 -8.46
N THR A 200 -16.76 7.21 -8.14
CA THR A 200 -17.49 8.04 -7.20
C THR A 200 -16.99 7.75 -5.78
N PRO A 201 -16.87 8.76 -4.88
CA PRO A 201 -16.62 8.50 -3.48
C PRO A 201 -17.80 7.73 -2.91
N GLU A 202 -17.50 7.00 -1.84
CA GLU A 202 -18.55 6.39 -1.05
C GLU A 202 -19.49 7.48 -0.51
N THR A 203 -20.77 7.26 -0.72
CA THR A 203 -21.82 8.13 -0.17
C THR A 203 -22.52 7.39 0.95
N LYS A 204 -22.97 8.14 1.96
CA LYS A 204 -23.76 7.57 3.05
C LYS A 204 -25.02 6.93 2.46
N PRO A 205 -25.30 5.63 2.73
CA PRO A 205 -26.54 5.01 2.29
C PRO A 205 -27.76 5.77 2.80
N ALA A 206 -28.79 5.91 1.97
CA ALA A 206 -30.02 6.61 2.33
C ALA A 206 -30.77 5.93 3.49
N VAL A 207 -30.65 4.60 3.59
CA VAL A 207 -31.20 3.80 4.69
C VAL A 207 -30.14 3.54 5.76
N ARG A 208 -30.56 3.53 7.02
CA ARG A 208 -29.67 3.36 8.19
C ARG A 208 -28.89 2.04 8.17
N ILE A 209 -29.46 0.99 7.59
CA ILE A 209 -28.84 -0.32 7.44
C ILE A 209 -28.88 -0.69 5.96
N SER A 210 -27.71 -0.72 5.34
CA SER A 210 -27.54 -1.09 3.94
C SER A 210 -26.39 -2.09 3.86
N VAL A 211 -26.67 -3.27 3.33
CA VAL A 211 -25.65 -4.24 2.89
C VAL A 211 -25.34 -4.09 1.40
N THR A 212 -26.04 -3.18 0.71
CA THR A 212 -25.79 -2.83 -0.69
C THR A 212 -24.59 -1.91 -0.81
N GLY A 213 -23.60 -2.31 -1.62
CA GLY A 213 -22.36 -1.59 -1.90
C GLY A 213 -21.43 -2.44 -2.78
N ALA A 214 -20.37 -1.83 -3.31
CA ALA A 214 -19.37 -2.57 -4.08
C ALA A 214 -18.63 -3.55 -3.15
N ALA A 215 -18.50 -4.82 -3.56
CA ALA A 215 -17.79 -5.84 -2.79
C ALA A 215 -16.27 -5.56 -2.70
N VAL A 216 -15.74 -4.74 -3.61
CA VAL A 216 -14.32 -4.40 -3.72
C VAL A 216 -14.18 -2.89 -3.82
N PRO A 217 -13.32 -2.25 -3.00
CA PRO A 217 -13.01 -0.84 -3.16
C PRO A 217 -12.46 -0.56 -4.55
N VAL A 218 -12.96 0.47 -5.22
CA VAL A 218 -12.54 0.81 -6.59
C VAL A 218 -11.05 1.13 -6.69
N SER A 219 -10.44 1.67 -5.63
CA SER A 219 -9.01 1.97 -5.63
C SER A 219 -8.12 0.72 -5.53
N LEU A 220 -8.67 -0.45 -5.16
CA LEU A 220 -7.89 -1.65 -4.96
C LEU A 220 -7.48 -2.26 -6.31
N ALA A 221 -6.17 -2.32 -6.58
CA ALA A 221 -5.61 -2.74 -7.86
C ALA A 221 -4.14 -3.20 -7.72
N PHE A 222 -3.70 -4.15 -8.53
CA PHE A 222 -2.30 -4.56 -8.59
C PHE A 222 -1.54 -3.74 -9.64
N TYR A 223 -0.40 -3.14 -9.28
CA TYR A 223 0.48 -2.51 -10.26
C TYR A 223 1.35 -3.56 -10.96
N ASP A 224 1.15 -3.85 -12.23
CA ASP A 224 2.05 -4.75 -12.94
C ASP A 224 3.27 -3.98 -13.44
N ARG A 225 4.48 -4.43 -13.05
CA ARG A 225 5.74 -3.78 -13.46
C ARG A 225 6.02 -3.91 -14.95
N ARG A 226 5.62 -5.02 -15.60
CA ARG A 226 5.93 -5.30 -17.01
C ARG A 226 5.09 -4.40 -17.90
N GLU A 227 3.80 -4.32 -17.60
CA GLU A 227 2.84 -3.45 -18.31
C GLU A 227 2.92 -1.99 -17.83
N ARG A 228 3.50 -1.77 -16.64
CA ARG A 228 3.63 -0.47 -15.97
C ARG A 228 2.28 0.22 -15.76
N MET A 229 1.26 -0.56 -15.44
CA MET A 229 -0.12 -0.10 -15.23
C MET A 229 -0.80 -0.87 -14.11
N HIS A 230 -1.92 -0.34 -13.63
CA HIS A 230 -2.75 -0.99 -12.63
C HIS A 230 -3.82 -1.89 -13.25
N PHE A 231 -4.03 -3.05 -12.64
CA PHE A 231 -5.13 -3.95 -12.91
C PHE A 231 -6.06 -4.00 -11.71
N ALA A 232 -7.35 -3.73 -11.92
CA ALA A 232 -8.34 -3.73 -10.85
C ALA A 232 -8.37 -5.09 -10.11
N ALA A 233 -8.51 -5.09 -8.79
CA ALA A 233 -8.57 -6.34 -8.02
C ALA A 233 -9.68 -7.28 -8.54
N ALA A 234 -10.84 -6.73 -8.90
CA ALA A 234 -11.97 -7.48 -9.45
C ALA A 234 -11.70 -8.12 -10.82
N SER A 235 -10.66 -7.70 -11.57
CA SER A 235 -10.28 -8.33 -12.84
C SER A 235 -9.14 -9.34 -12.69
N LEU A 236 -8.55 -9.48 -11.51
CA LEU A 236 -7.48 -10.44 -11.27
C LEU A 236 -8.07 -11.84 -11.11
N THR A 237 -7.43 -12.81 -11.76
CA THR A 237 -7.84 -14.21 -11.67
C THR A 237 -7.38 -14.82 -10.34
N ILE A 238 -8.29 -15.53 -9.68
CA ILE A 238 -7.94 -16.41 -8.56
C ILE A 238 -7.55 -17.76 -9.16
N PRO A 239 -6.29 -18.23 -8.99
CA PRO A 239 -5.82 -19.43 -9.66
C PRO A 239 -6.53 -20.69 -9.13
N GLN A 240 -6.71 -21.69 -9.99
CA GLN A 240 -7.05 -23.04 -9.56
C GLN A 240 -5.79 -23.71 -9.01
N LEU A 241 -5.85 -24.14 -7.75
CA LEU A 241 -4.71 -24.70 -7.03
C LEU A 241 -4.94 -26.15 -6.62
N TYR A 242 -3.86 -26.89 -6.41
CA TYR A 242 -3.88 -28.32 -6.15
C TYR A 242 -2.93 -28.72 -5.01
N ASP A 243 -3.31 -29.78 -4.30
CA ASP A 243 -2.53 -30.49 -3.29
C ASP A 243 -2.32 -31.92 -3.76
N GLY A 244 -1.23 -32.14 -4.49
CA GLY A 244 -1.05 -33.35 -5.30
C GLY A 244 -2.16 -33.43 -6.37
N PRO A 245 -2.90 -34.55 -6.47
CA PRO A 245 -4.01 -34.67 -7.41
C PRO A 245 -5.30 -33.95 -6.97
N LYS A 246 -5.38 -33.50 -5.71
CA LYS A 246 -6.63 -32.93 -5.15
C LYS A 246 -6.72 -31.44 -5.48
N ALA A 247 -7.79 -31.02 -6.14
CA ALA A 247 -8.12 -29.59 -6.25
C ALA A 247 -8.40 -28.99 -4.86
N VAL A 248 -7.79 -27.85 -4.55
CA VAL A 248 -7.99 -27.12 -3.31
C VAL A 248 -9.17 -26.17 -3.47
N HIS A 249 -10.07 -26.14 -2.49
CA HIS A 249 -11.12 -25.13 -2.46
C HIS A 249 -10.55 -23.78 -2.02
N VAL A 250 -10.52 -22.81 -2.94
CA VAL A 250 -10.03 -21.45 -2.68
C VAL A 250 -11.22 -20.50 -2.62
N SER A 251 -11.22 -19.58 -1.65
CA SER A 251 -12.23 -18.51 -1.55
C SER A 251 -12.35 -17.77 -2.88
N GLN A 252 -13.53 -17.28 -3.22
CA GLN A 252 -13.75 -16.47 -4.44
C GLN A 252 -13.79 -14.98 -4.13
N ASP A 253 -13.25 -14.55 -2.99
CA ASP A 253 -13.12 -13.13 -2.65
C ASP A 253 -12.19 -12.41 -3.64
N PRO A 254 -12.69 -11.54 -4.52
CA PRO A 254 -11.88 -10.88 -5.55
C PRO A 254 -10.73 -10.04 -4.99
N ARG A 255 -10.81 -9.57 -3.73
CA ARG A 255 -9.74 -8.78 -3.11
C ARG A 255 -8.45 -9.58 -3.01
N GLN A 256 -8.53 -10.90 -2.81
CA GLN A 256 -7.36 -11.75 -2.63
C GLN A 256 -6.64 -12.05 -3.94
N GLY A 257 -7.24 -11.74 -5.09
CA GLY A 257 -6.57 -11.85 -6.39
C GLY A 257 -5.27 -11.03 -6.45
N ILE A 258 -5.20 -9.91 -5.71
CA ILE A 258 -3.96 -9.13 -5.52
C ILE A 258 -2.93 -9.94 -4.75
N CYS A 259 -3.33 -10.60 -3.65
CA CYS A 259 -2.44 -11.38 -2.82
C CYS A 259 -1.77 -12.49 -3.64
N TYR A 260 -2.52 -13.16 -4.51
CA TYR A 260 -1.99 -14.18 -5.41
C TYR A 260 -1.07 -13.65 -6.52
N GLN A 261 -0.97 -12.33 -6.75
CA GLN A 261 0.06 -11.83 -7.66
C GLN A 261 1.47 -11.96 -7.06
N CYS A 262 1.58 -12.03 -5.73
CA CYS A 262 2.85 -12.12 -5.01
C CYS A 262 3.01 -13.44 -4.24
N HIS A 263 1.97 -13.88 -3.54
CA HIS A 263 1.96 -15.05 -2.66
C HIS A 263 1.27 -16.26 -3.34
N ALA A 264 1.64 -16.54 -4.59
CA ALA A 264 1.14 -17.69 -5.31
C ALA A 264 2.12 -18.88 -5.24
N PRO A 265 1.59 -20.11 -5.43
CA PRO A 265 2.39 -21.26 -5.78
C PRO A 265 3.36 -21.00 -6.92
N ARG A 266 4.51 -21.64 -6.85
CA ARG A 266 5.42 -21.71 -8.00
C ARG A 266 4.87 -22.66 -9.05
N GLU A 267 5.22 -22.39 -10.29
CA GLU A 267 5.08 -23.37 -11.36
C GLU A 267 5.77 -24.68 -10.96
N PRO A 268 5.14 -25.84 -11.16
CA PRO A 268 5.76 -27.12 -10.88
C PRO A 268 7.05 -27.29 -11.68
N ASP A 269 8.14 -27.67 -11.01
CA ASP A 269 9.39 -28.00 -11.71
C ASP A 269 9.11 -29.14 -12.72
N ALA A 270 9.74 -29.09 -13.90
CA ALA A 270 9.42 -30.00 -15.02
C ALA A 270 9.57 -31.50 -14.69
N ALA A 271 10.44 -31.84 -13.72
CA ALA A 271 10.67 -33.21 -13.26
C ALA A 271 9.75 -33.62 -12.08
N SER A 272 8.85 -32.75 -11.63
CA SER A 272 7.96 -33.03 -10.50
C SER A 272 6.81 -33.96 -10.90
N ALA A 273 6.26 -34.69 -9.92
CA ALA A 273 5.07 -35.50 -10.12
C ALA A 273 3.88 -34.66 -10.61
N ALA A 274 3.76 -33.41 -10.14
CA ALA A 274 2.70 -32.50 -10.58
C ALA A 274 2.81 -32.14 -12.06
N ALA A 275 4.03 -31.92 -12.57
CA ALA A 275 4.27 -31.71 -14.00
C ALA A 275 3.97 -32.98 -14.81
N ALA A 276 4.45 -34.15 -14.36
CA ALA A 276 4.24 -35.43 -15.04
C ALA A 276 2.74 -35.83 -15.13
N ASN A 277 1.92 -35.40 -14.16
CA ASN A 277 0.49 -35.71 -14.12
C ASN A 277 -0.40 -34.52 -14.51
N THR A 278 0.17 -33.39 -14.93
CA THR A 278 -0.58 -32.19 -15.35
C THR A 278 -1.51 -31.62 -14.27
N TRP A 279 -1.14 -31.76 -13.00
CA TRP A 279 -1.96 -31.29 -11.86
C TRP A 279 -1.96 -29.77 -11.69
N GLY A 280 -1.21 -28.99 -12.46
CA GLY A 280 -1.13 -27.54 -12.32
C GLY A 280 -0.44 -27.08 -11.03
N LEU A 281 -0.68 -25.81 -10.65
CA LEU A 281 -0.01 -25.12 -9.54
C LEU A 281 -0.23 -25.81 -8.18
N GLN A 282 0.86 -26.10 -7.49
CA GLN A 282 0.84 -26.88 -6.24
C GLN A 282 0.95 -25.98 -5.00
N VAL A 283 -0.03 -26.06 -4.12
CA VAL A 283 -0.01 -25.34 -2.84
C VAL A 283 1.16 -25.80 -1.97
N GLY A 284 1.71 -24.91 -1.14
CA GLY A 284 2.86 -25.21 -0.30
C GLY A 284 4.20 -25.03 -0.99
N SER A 285 4.23 -24.40 -2.17
CA SER A 285 5.45 -24.16 -2.93
C SER A 285 5.81 -22.66 -2.97
N GLY A 286 7.09 -22.34 -2.80
CA GLY A 286 7.55 -20.94 -2.87
C GLY A 286 7.09 -20.12 -1.65
N ASP A 287 6.60 -18.90 -1.90
CA ASP A 287 6.01 -18.03 -0.89
C ASP A 287 4.47 -18.10 -0.88
N ASP A 288 3.92 -19.20 -1.40
CA ASP A 288 2.50 -19.49 -1.31
C ASP A 288 2.01 -19.46 0.14
N ARG A 289 0.85 -18.86 0.36
CA ARG A 289 0.16 -18.79 1.66
C ARG A 289 -1.27 -19.32 1.57
N THR A 290 -1.58 -20.12 0.54
CA THR A 290 -2.91 -20.67 0.31
C THR A 290 -3.42 -21.46 1.52
N PRO A 291 -4.54 -21.05 2.13
CA PRO A 291 -5.14 -21.80 3.21
C PRO A 291 -5.58 -23.21 2.77
N ARG A 292 -5.17 -24.24 3.51
CA ARG A 292 -5.60 -25.63 3.35
C ARG A 292 -5.81 -26.28 4.72
N GLY A 293 -6.21 -27.55 4.72
CA GLY A 293 -6.48 -28.26 5.96
C GLY A 293 -7.68 -27.65 6.68
N VAL A 294 -7.51 -27.22 7.93
CA VAL A 294 -8.62 -26.64 8.73
C VAL A 294 -9.05 -25.25 8.26
N HIS A 295 -8.24 -24.60 7.42
CA HIS A 295 -8.52 -23.27 6.88
C HIS A 295 -8.84 -23.27 5.37
N GLU A 296 -8.98 -24.44 4.74
CA GLU A 296 -9.34 -24.56 3.32
C GLU A 296 -10.65 -23.79 3.02
N GLY A 297 -10.66 -23.00 1.95
CA GLY A 297 -11.81 -22.16 1.56
C GLY A 297 -11.88 -20.78 2.21
N LEU A 298 -11.04 -20.48 3.21
CA LEU A 298 -10.98 -19.13 3.80
C LEU A 298 -10.25 -18.15 2.87
N SER A 299 -10.62 -16.86 2.95
CA SER A 299 -9.88 -15.81 2.25
C SER A 299 -8.68 -15.36 3.07
N CYS A 300 -7.65 -14.82 2.42
CA CYS A 300 -6.56 -14.11 3.09
C CYS A 300 -7.09 -13.05 4.09
N PHE A 301 -8.19 -12.37 3.74
CA PHE A 301 -8.84 -11.34 4.57
C PHE A 301 -9.64 -11.89 5.74
N SER A 302 -9.86 -13.21 5.81
CA SER A 302 -10.47 -13.85 6.99
C SER A 302 -9.52 -13.83 8.19
N CYS A 303 -8.21 -13.84 7.93
CA CYS A 303 -7.18 -13.82 8.97
C CYS A 303 -6.41 -12.49 8.99
N HIS A 304 -5.97 -11.99 7.84
CA HIS A 304 -5.11 -10.82 7.77
C HIS A 304 -5.93 -9.52 7.70
N ASN A 305 -5.64 -8.60 8.63
CA ASN A 305 -6.39 -7.36 8.75
C ASN A 305 -5.68 -6.14 8.14
N GLY A 306 -6.28 -5.60 7.08
CA GLY A 306 -5.97 -4.30 6.49
C GLY A 306 -4.48 -4.13 6.20
N HIS A 307 -3.99 -2.89 6.27
CA HIS A 307 -2.59 -2.59 5.91
C HIS A 307 -1.55 -3.19 6.86
N THR A 308 -1.91 -3.59 8.09
CA THR A 308 -0.97 -4.25 9.01
C THR A 308 -0.64 -5.68 8.59
N GLN A 309 -1.53 -6.31 7.80
CA GLN A 309 -1.51 -7.74 7.51
C GLN A 309 -1.43 -8.62 8.78
N SER A 310 -1.83 -8.10 9.95
CA SER A 310 -1.78 -8.84 11.20
C SER A 310 -2.94 -9.83 11.31
N ALA A 311 -2.64 -11.05 11.75
CA ALA A 311 -3.64 -12.07 12.08
C ALA A 311 -3.97 -12.14 13.58
N ARG A 312 -3.34 -11.30 14.43
CA ARG A 312 -3.39 -11.46 15.90
C ARG A 312 -4.79 -11.40 16.51
N ALA A 313 -5.74 -10.75 15.84
CA ALA A 313 -7.10 -10.60 16.35
C ALA A 313 -8.11 -11.52 15.65
N SER A 314 -7.71 -12.28 14.63
CA SER A 314 -8.65 -13.01 13.77
C SER A 314 -9.15 -14.32 14.39
N CYS A 315 -8.32 -15.00 15.18
CA CYS A 315 -8.67 -16.30 15.75
C CYS A 315 -9.99 -16.22 16.53
N LYS A 316 -10.16 -15.20 17.38
CA LYS A 316 -11.36 -15.00 18.22
C LYS A 316 -12.61 -14.59 17.45
N THR A 317 -12.47 -14.15 16.20
CA THR A 317 -13.64 -13.86 15.33
C THR A 317 -14.37 -15.14 14.94
N CYS A 318 -13.67 -16.28 14.89
CA CYS A 318 -14.26 -17.56 14.51
C CYS A 318 -14.23 -18.59 15.64
N HIS A 319 -13.24 -18.54 16.54
CA HIS A 319 -13.08 -19.51 17.62
C HIS A 319 -13.63 -18.98 18.95
N PRO A 320 -14.32 -19.82 19.73
CA PRO A 320 -14.49 -21.27 19.53
C PRO A 320 -15.69 -21.65 18.63
N GLN A 321 -16.47 -20.69 18.14
CA GLN A 321 -17.76 -20.97 17.47
C GLN A 321 -17.65 -21.96 16.30
N MET A 322 -16.57 -21.85 15.50
CA MET A 322 -16.32 -22.68 14.33
C MET A 322 -15.41 -23.88 14.60
N SER A 323 -14.87 -24.02 15.82
CA SER A 323 -14.02 -25.17 16.19
C SER A 323 -14.70 -26.10 17.16
N HIS A 324 -14.54 -27.39 16.91
CA HIS A 324 -15.12 -28.45 17.73
C HIS A 324 -14.09 -29.21 18.56
N CYS A 325 -12.81 -28.81 18.53
CA CYS A 325 -11.74 -29.50 19.28
C CYS A 325 -11.64 -29.05 20.74
N GLY A 326 -12.25 -27.92 21.12
CA GLY A 326 -12.22 -27.40 22.50
C GLY A 326 -10.86 -26.89 22.97
N ILE A 327 -9.93 -26.66 22.04
CA ILE A 327 -8.57 -26.17 22.32
C ILE A 327 -8.53 -24.65 22.11
N ASP A 328 -7.71 -23.97 22.92
CA ASP A 328 -7.33 -22.58 22.70
C ASP A 328 -6.41 -22.49 21.48
N VAL A 329 -6.98 -22.15 20.32
CA VAL A 329 -6.26 -22.16 19.04
C VAL A 329 -5.11 -21.16 18.97
N GLU A 330 -5.13 -20.10 19.78
CA GLU A 330 -4.03 -19.12 19.84
C GLU A 330 -2.78 -19.71 20.51
N LYS A 331 -2.92 -20.81 21.25
CA LYS A 331 -1.83 -21.50 21.97
C LYS A 331 -1.46 -22.84 21.33
N MET A 332 -2.10 -23.21 20.23
CA MET A 332 -1.70 -24.41 19.50
C MET A 332 -0.30 -24.24 18.95
N ASP A 333 0.47 -25.34 18.94
CA ASP A 333 1.78 -25.38 18.29
C ASP A 333 1.57 -25.16 16.79
N THR A 334 1.64 -23.89 16.39
CA THR A 334 1.52 -23.44 15.02
C THR A 334 2.39 -22.22 14.79
N THR A 335 2.66 -21.88 13.53
CA THR A 335 3.41 -20.66 13.17
C THR A 335 2.73 -19.36 13.60
N TYR A 336 1.46 -19.40 14.00
CA TYR A 336 0.78 -18.27 14.63
C TYR A 336 1.31 -18.00 16.05
N PHE A 337 1.46 -19.05 16.86
CA PHE A 337 1.95 -18.96 18.23
C PHE A 337 3.48 -18.81 18.27
N SER A 338 4.19 -19.60 17.44
CA SER A 338 5.65 -19.59 17.37
C SER A 338 6.13 -19.70 15.92
N ALA A 339 6.88 -18.72 15.44
CA ALA A 339 7.43 -18.72 14.08
C ALA A 339 8.33 -19.92 13.75
N THR A 340 8.84 -20.63 14.76
CA THR A 340 9.67 -21.83 14.60
C THR A 340 8.89 -23.15 14.66
N SER A 341 7.57 -23.10 14.84
CA SER A 341 6.71 -24.28 14.85
C SER A 341 6.82 -25.06 13.53
N ALA A 342 6.83 -26.38 13.63
CA ALA A 342 6.76 -27.26 12.47
C ALA A 342 5.37 -27.24 11.79
N HIS A 343 4.34 -26.75 12.48
CA HIS A 343 2.97 -26.73 12.00
C HIS A 343 2.62 -25.34 11.45
N ASN A 344 2.70 -25.16 10.14
CA ASN A 344 2.37 -23.87 9.56
C ASN A 344 0.86 -23.63 9.52
N ILE A 345 0.44 -22.48 10.07
CA ILE A 345 -0.96 -22.08 10.27
C ILE A 345 -1.80 -22.08 8.98
N HIS A 346 -1.17 -21.88 7.82
CA HIS A 346 -1.86 -21.89 6.53
C HIS A 346 -2.27 -23.30 6.11
N TRP A 347 -1.60 -24.34 6.62
CA TRP A 347 -1.77 -25.71 6.11
C TRP A 347 -2.09 -26.75 7.18
N VAL A 348 -2.18 -26.33 8.44
CA VAL A 348 -2.40 -27.22 9.57
C VAL A 348 -3.68 -28.04 9.39
N LYS A 349 -3.59 -29.33 9.69
CA LYS A 349 -4.66 -30.31 9.61
C LYS A 349 -5.02 -30.78 11.01
N CYS A 350 -6.24 -31.29 11.20
CA CYS A 350 -6.63 -31.90 12.47
C CYS A 350 -5.66 -33.02 12.90
N ALA A 351 -5.17 -33.83 11.94
CA ALA A 351 -4.24 -34.92 12.23
C ALA A 351 -2.88 -34.45 12.76
N ASP A 352 -2.47 -33.22 12.46
CA ASP A 352 -1.18 -32.68 12.92
C ASP A 352 -1.18 -32.50 14.45
N CYS A 353 -2.35 -32.17 15.02
CA CYS A 353 -2.51 -31.97 16.47
C CYS A 353 -3.23 -33.15 17.17
N HIS A 354 -3.90 -34.03 16.42
CA HIS A 354 -4.70 -35.13 16.95
C HIS A 354 -4.16 -36.50 16.51
N GLN A 355 -2.92 -36.81 16.90
CA GLN A 355 -2.25 -38.08 16.58
C GLN A 355 -2.99 -39.33 17.13
N HIS A 356 -3.78 -39.16 18.19
CA HIS A 356 -4.55 -40.24 18.83
C HIS A 356 -6.03 -40.27 18.39
N GLY A 357 -6.38 -39.56 17.32
CA GLY A 357 -7.74 -39.51 16.78
C GLY A 357 -8.36 -38.12 16.89
N ILE A 358 -9.03 -37.72 15.80
CA ILE A 358 -9.69 -36.42 15.68
C ILE A 358 -11.00 -36.47 16.50
N PRO A 359 -11.23 -35.52 17.43
CA PRO A 359 -12.47 -35.49 18.20
C PRO A 359 -13.69 -35.47 17.29
N THR A 360 -14.62 -36.40 17.51
CA THR A 360 -15.91 -36.38 16.82
C THR A 360 -16.68 -35.13 17.24
N LYS A 361 -17.29 -34.43 16.27
CA LYS A 361 -18.15 -33.28 16.54
C LYS A 361 -19.18 -33.68 17.61
N LYS A 362 -19.10 -33.06 18.80
CA LYS A 362 -20.16 -33.21 19.81
C LYS A 362 -21.44 -32.72 19.14
N ALA A 363 -22.46 -33.59 19.08
CA ALA A 363 -23.78 -33.18 18.63
C ALA A 363 -24.20 -31.98 19.48
N GLN A 364 -24.28 -30.80 18.85
CA GLN A 364 -24.84 -29.64 19.55
C GLN A 364 -26.27 -30.04 19.91
N ALA A 365 -26.56 -30.09 21.22
CA ALA A 365 -27.94 -30.13 21.67
C ALA A 365 -28.68 -29.00 20.93
N PRO A 366 -29.86 -29.26 20.35
CA PRO A 366 -30.59 -28.24 19.61
C PRO A 366 -30.66 -27.00 20.48
N ALA A 367 -30.17 -25.87 19.97
CA ALA A 367 -30.24 -24.61 20.66
C ALA A 367 -31.71 -24.41 21.04
N SER A 368 -32.02 -24.54 22.33
CA SER A 368 -33.33 -24.18 22.84
C SER A 368 -33.56 -22.75 22.39
N LEU A 369 -34.51 -22.57 21.47
CA LEU A 369 -35.05 -21.28 21.10
C LEU A 369 -35.52 -20.63 22.40
N VAL A 370 -34.66 -19.80 22.99
CA VAL A 370 -35.09 -18.84 24.00
C VAL A 370 -35.87 -17.81 23.21
N VAL A 371 -37.17 -18.07 23.08
CA VAL A 371 -38.15 -17.07 22.66
C VAL A 371 -37.97 -15.89 23.61
N PRO A 372 -37.61 -14.68 23.12
CA PRO A 372 -37.60 -13.49 23.95
C PRO A 372 -39.01 -13.30 24.50
N GLY A 373 -39.17 -13.52 25.80
CA GLY A 373 -40.44 -13.29 26.49
C GLY A 373 -40.88 -11.83 26.29
N ASN A 374 -42.16 -11.66 25.97
CA ASN A 374 -42.90 -10.39 25.94
C ASN A 374 -42.36 -9.36 26.95
N GLN A 375 -41.58 -8.40 26.47
CA GLN A 375 -41.42 -7.13 27.18
C GLN A 375 -42.72 -6.35 27.02
N LYS A 376 -43.42 -6.14 28.14
CA LYS A 376 -44.52 -5.18 28.25
C LYS A 376 -44.04 -3.80 27.74
N PRO A 377 -44.87 -3.06 26.99
CA PRO A 377 -44.53 -1.70 26.58
C PRO A 377 -44.48 -0.78 27.80
N ASN A 378 -43.29 -0.30 28.16
CA ASN A 378 -43.14 0.78 29.11
C ASN A 378 -43.46 2.11 28.42
N SER A 379 -44.54 2.72 28.90
CA SER A 379 -44.82 4.16 29.03
C SER A 379 -43.86 5.15 28.35
N THR A 380 -44.44 5.87 27.39
CA THR A 380 -44.35 7.32 27.12
C THR A 380 -43.13 8.09 27.65
N PRO A 381 -42.30 8.70 26.77
CA PRO A 381 -41.34 9.71 27.19
C PRO A 381 -42.04 11.06 27.48
N PRO A 382 -41.59 11.85 28.47
CA PRO A 382 -42.09 13.20 28.70
C PRO A 382 -41.59 14.18 27.62
N PRO A 383 -42.32 15.29 27.39
CA PRO A 383 -41.96 16.27 26.37
C PRO A 383 -40.73 17.07 26.77
N GLY A 384 -39.96 17.46 25.75
CA GLY A 384 -38.69 18.18 25.92
C GLY A 384 -38.87 19.63 26.34
N ASP A 385 -37.89 20.11 27.09
CA ASP A 385 -37.69 21.53 27.35
C ASP A 385 -36.50 22.06 26.56
N SER A 386 -36.84 22.92 25.61
CA SER A 386 -35.98 23.84 24.91
C SER A 386 -35.41 24.89 25.87
N HIS A 387 -34.10 24.97 26.07
CA HIS A 387 -33.44 26.21 26.49
C HIS A 387 -32.01 26.30 25.93
N SER A 388 -31.85 27.24 24.99
CA SER A 388 -30.60 27.93 24.70
C SER A 388 -30.47 29.09 25.71
N PRO A 389 -29.25 29.49 26.13
CA PRO A 389 -28.81 30.77 25.61
C PRO A 389 -27.30 30.90 25.33
N ARG A 390 -27.02 31.87 24.46
CA ARG A 390 -25.72 32.47 24.12
C ARG A 390 -25.00 33.06 25.34
N ARG A 391 -23.66 32.98 25.32
CA ARG A 391 -22.61 33.98 25.64
C ARG A 391 -21.29 33.21 25.72
N SER A 392 -20.08 33.71 25.50
CA SER A 392 -19.48 34.96 25.03
C SER A 392 -17.97 34.67 25.11
N LEU A 393 -17.20 35.30 24.23
CA LEU A 393 -15.74 35.35 24.21
C LEU A 393 -15.12 35.65 25.60
N GLN A 394 -14.04 34.96 25.96
CA GLN A 394 -12.70 35.54 26.17
C GLN A 394 -11.68 34.53 26.76
N SER A 395 -10.53 34.45 26.07
CA SER A 395 -9.17 34.61 26.63
C SER A 395 -8.48 33.51 27.46
N LEU A 396 -7.36 33.05 26.89
CA LEU A 396 -6.06 32.74 27.50
C LEU A 396 -5.97 31.62 28.56
N ARG A 397 -5.28 30.53 28.19
CA ARG A 397 -4.03 30.15 28.86
C ARG A 397 -3.21 29.16 28.05
N THR A 398 -1.97 29.58 27.82
CA THR A 398 -0.81 28.79 27.45
C THR A 398 -0.63 27.59 28.39
N ARG A 399 -0.43 26.39 27.83
CA ARG A 399 0.26 25.30 28.54
C ARG A 399 1.35 24.71 27.66
N LYS A 400 2.52 24.69 28.28
CA LYS A 400 3.83 24.28 27.78
C LYS A 400 3.81 22.83 27.34
N SER A 401 4.56 22.57 26.25
CA SER A 401 4.98 21.25 25.83
C SER A 401 5.81 20.58 26.91
N THR A 402 5.38 19.41 27.37
CA THR A 402 6.26 18.48 28.07
C THR A 402 6.68 17.43 27.06
N ALA A 403 7.94 17.52 26.63
CA ALA A 403 8.62 16.51 25.84
C ALA A 403 8.71 15.23 26.68
N GLN A 404 8.00 14.19 26.27
CA GLN A 404 8.09 12.87 26.87
C GLN A 404 9.05 12.04 26.02
N ARG A 405 10.24 11.78 26.59
CA ARG A 405 11.27 10.90 26.06
C ARG A 405 10.65 9.51 25.87
N CYS A 406 10.57 9.05 24.62
CA CYS A 406 10.37 7.64 24.34
C CYS A 406 11.69 6.92 24.56
N ALA A 407 11.71 6.04 25.55
CA ALA A 407 12.78 5.11 25.80
C ALA A 407 12.83 4.07 24.67
N ALA A 408 14.04 3.79 24.20
CA ALA A 408 14.34 2.68 23.32
C ALA A 408 13.98 1.36 24.01
N LEU A 409 13.30 0.48 23.27
CA LEU A 409 13.20 -0.95 23.58
C LEU A 409 13.84 -1.74 22.44
N PRO A 410 14.49 -2.88 22.77
CA PRO A 410 15.39 -3.59 21.87
C PRO A 410 14.66 -4.47 20.86
N SER A 411 15.26 -4.61 19.68
CA SER A 411 14.93 -5.58 18.64
C SER A 411 14.97 -7.02 19.15
N PRO A 412 14.06 -7.91 18.71
CA PRO A 412 14.28 -9.35 18.81
C PRO A 412 14.87 -9.90 17.51
N CYS A 413 15.81 -10.84 17.70
CA CYS A 413 16.47 -11.69 16.71
C CYS A 413 15.53 -12.59 15.91
#